data_AF-A0A3A1NC56-F1
#
_entry.id   AF-A0A3A1NC56-F1
#
_cell.length_a   1.000
_cell.length_b   1.000
_cell.length_c   1.000
_cell.angle_alpha   90.00
_cell.angle_beta   90.00
_cell.angle_gamma   90.00
#
_symmetry.space_group_name_H-M   'P 1'
#
loop_
_entity.id
_entity.type
_entity.pdbx_description
1 polymer ?
#
loop_
_entity_poly.entity_id
_entity_poly.type
_entity_poly.pdbx_seq_one_letter_code
_entity_poly.pdbx_strand_id
1 'polypeptide(L)'
;TEDGTDPLDPCDYNPESITLPQSADWEALDCDDDGNPNETDPDPLTANANDDFGSTPATTEVTINILENDDYLPNNAANNVGVTNLSRIGGDATGVVTFDDETGFVNYTPVASESNSTVTIIYQVCNVLPDPSVCASATIYIEVGANTLDAINDAYTTETGEGGVIPDSNVLSNDIYNGEPVAPVDVILSSTPTDQLIINEDGSVSVVPGTEAGTYTIDYTICDSA
;
A
#
# COMPACT_ATOMS: atom_id res chain seq x y z
N THR A 1 -44.74 -18.16 -12.21
CA THR A 1 -45.04 -18.19 -13.68
C THR A 1 -44.41 -19.45 -14.28
N GLU A 2 -44.41 -19.64 -15.61
CA GLU A 2 -44.02 -20.90 -16.30
C GLU A 2 -42.53 -21.29 -16.12
N ASP A 3 -41.72 -20.37 -15.59
CA ASP A 3 -40.27 -20.41 -15.44
C ASP A 3 -39.77 -20.40 -13.98
N GLY A 4 -40.67 -20.30 -13.00
CA GLY A 4 -40.33 -20.37 -11.56
C GLY A 4 -40.12 -19.04 -10.85
N THR A 5 -40.20 -17.91 -11.55
CA THR A 5 -40.09 -16.55 -10.99
C THR A 5 -41.40 -16.04 -10.37
N ASP A 6 -41.29 -15.08 -9.44
CA ASP A 6 -42.37 -14.29 -8.85
C ASP A 6 -42.53 -12.94 -9.57
N PRO A 7 -43.62 -12.74 -10.33
CA PRO A 7 -43.86 -11.48 -11.05
C PRO A 7 -44.15 -10.27 -10.14
N LEU A 8 -44.25 -10.45 -8.82
CA LEU A 8 -44.38 -9.36 -7.85
C LEU A 8 -43.05 -9.00 -7.17
N ASP A 9 -42.00 -9.78 -7.40
CA ASP A 9 -40.66 -9.53 -6.90
C ASP A 9 -39.75 -9.15 -8.08
N PRO A 10 -39.35 -7.87 -8.20
CA PRO A 10 -38.46 -7.43 -9.27
C PRO A 10 -37.05 -8.04 -9.21
N CYS A 11 -36.66 -8.64 -8.07
CA CYS A 11 -35.40 -9.35 -7.90
C CYS A 11 -35.51 -10.85 -8.21
N ASP A 12 -36.74 -11.39 -8.36
CA ASP A 12 -36.95 -12.76 -8.81
C ASP A 12 -37.09 -12.82 -10.34
N TYR A 13 -35.95 -12.84 -11.03
CA TYR A 13 -35.90 -12.95 -12.48
C TYR A 13 -34.84 -13.97 -12.93
N ASN A 14 -35.00 -14.47 -14.16
CA ASN A 14 -33.98 -15.28 -14.81
C ASN A 14 -33.09 -14.37 -15.68
N PRO A 15 -31.80 -14.19 -15.37
CA PRO A 15 -30.88 -13.35 -16.14
C PRO A 15 -30.82 -13.72 -17.64
N GLU A 16 -30.93 -15.01 -17.98
CA GLU A 16 -30.91 -15.48 -19.37
C GLU A 16 -32.14 -15.04 -20.19
N SER A 17 -33.21 -14.60 -19.51
CA SER A 17 -34.46 -14.17 -20.16
C SER A 17 -34.52 -12.66 -20.44
N ILE A 18 -33.52 -11.89 -19.97
CA ILE A 18 -33.46 -10.45 -20.18
C ILE A 18 -33.12 -10.17 -21.65
N THR A 19 -34.04 -9.52 -22.36
CA THR A 19 -33.90 -9.18 -23.79
C THR A 19 -34.18 -7.71 -24.09
N LEU A 20 -34.56 -6.94 -23.07
CA LEU A 20 -34.90 -5.52 -23.15
C LEU A 20 -34.06 -4.73 -22.15
N PRO A 21 -33.87 -3.42 -22.37
CA PRO A 21 -33.29 -2.55 -21.36
C PRO A 21 -34.07 -2.59 -20.06
N GLN A 22 -33.34 -2.49 -18.96
CA GLN A 22 -33.84 -2.47 -17.61
C GLN A 22 -34.59 -1.16 -17.36
N SER A 23 -35.57 -1.21 -16.45
CA SER A 23 -36.30 -0.01 -16.03
C SER A 23 -35.55 0.72 -14.94
N ALA A 24 -35.68 2.05 -14.90
CA ALA A 24 -35.14 2.88 -13.82
C ALA A 24 -35.57 2.41 -12.40
N ASP A 25 -36.78 1.86 -12.28
CA ASP A 25 -37.25 1.31 -10.99
C ASP A 25 -36.48 0.05 -10.57
N TRP A 26 -35.96 -0.75 -11.51
CA TRP A 26 -35.14 -1.93 -11.23
C TRP A 26 -33.69 -1.54 -10.99
N GLU A 27 -33.18 -0.60 -11.78
CA GLU A 27 -31.82 -0.04 -11.66
C GLU A 27 -31.58 0.60 -10.27
N ALA A 28 -32.64 1.12 -9.63
CA ALA A 28 -32.59 1.72 -8.29
C ALA A 28 -32.76 0.71 -7.13
N LEU A 29 -33.01 -0.57 -7.42
CA LEU A 29 -33.03 -1.61 -6.39
C LEU A 29 -31.61 -2.11 -6.12
N ASP A 30 -31.47 -2.78 -5.00
CA ASP A 30 -30.30 -3.54 -4.56
C ASP A 30 -30.88 -4.93 -4.24
N CYS A 31 -30.69 -5.88 -5.15
CA CYS A 31 -31.45 -7.12 -5.16
C CYS A 31 -30.80 -8.24 -4.33
N ASP A 32 -29.53 -8.10 -4.00
CA ASP A 32 -28.79 -9.02 -3.13
C ASP A 32 -28.43 -8.40 -1.77
N ASP A 33 -28.85 -7.15 -1.53
CA ASP A 33 -28.71 -6.37 -0.30
C ASP A 33 -27.24 -6.08 0.05
N ASP A 34 -26.35 -5.94 -0.93
CA ASP A 34 -24.91 -5.70 -0.75
C ASP A 34 -24.50 -4.21 -0.72
N GLY A 35 -25.47 -3.31 -0.92
CA GLY A 35 -25.30 -1.87 -0.90
C GLY A 35 -24.98 -1.25 -2.26
N ASN A 36 -24.76 -2.06 -3.30
CA ASN A 36 -24.60 -1.63 -4.68
C ASN A 36 -25.92 -1.75 -5.44
N PRO A 37 -26.45 -0.63 -5.98
CA PRO A 37 -27.66 -0.72 -6.77
C PRO A 37 -27.42 -1.46 -8.09
N ASN A 38 -28.44 -2.19 -8.54
CA ASN A 38 -28.51 -2.94 -9.79
C ASN A 38 -28.00 -2.19 -11.04
N GLU A 39 -28.05 -0.85 -11.07
CA GLU A 39 -27.48 -0.04 -12.17
C GLU A 39 -25.95 -0.21 -12.30
N THR A 40 -25.25 -0.28 -11.17
CA THR A 40 -23.79 -0.32 -11.06
C THR A 40 -23.24 -1.65 -10.57
N ASP A 41 -24.13 -2.53 -10.14
CA ASP A 41 -23.87 -3.86 -9.63
C ASP A 41 -23.47 -4.85 -10.75
N PRO A 42 -22.26 -5.45 -10.68
CA PRO A 42 -21.83 -6.51 -11.60
C PRO A 42 -22.55 -7.86 -11.46
N ASP A 43 -23.09 -8.24 -10.29
CA ASP A 43 -23.88 -9.45 -10.05
C ASP A 43 -25.14 -9.18 -9.19
N PRO A 44 -26.23 -8.64 -9.79
CA PRO A 44 -27.39 -8.12 -9.04
C PRO A 44 -28.22 -9.14 -8.24
N LEU A 45 -27.79 -10.39 -8.15
CA LEU A 45 -28.45 -11.43 -7.38
C LEU A 45 -27.53 -12.11 -6.37
N THR A 46 -26.23 -11.79 -6.36
CA THR A 46 -25.25 -12.48 -5.52
C THR A 46 -24.12 -11.56 -5.10
N ALA A 47 -24.07 -11.25 -3.82
CA ALA A 47 -22.99 -10.43 -3.30
C ALA A 47 -21.64 -11.14 -3.36
N ASN A 48 -20.68 -10.54 -4.04
CA ASN A 48 -19.37 -11.15 -4.28
C ASN A 48 -18.21 -10.22 -3.91
N ALA A 49 -17.12 -10.83 -3.44
CA ALA A 49 -15.82 -10.19 -3.30
C ALA A 49 -14.79 -10.98 -4.11
N ASN A 50 -13.93 -10.28 -4.82
CA ASN A 50 -12.93 -10.82 -5.72
C ASN A 50 -11.53 -10.61 -5.15
N ASP A 51 -10.62 -11.54 -5.47
CA ASP A 51 -9.25 -11.46 -4.97
C ASP A 51 -8.51 -10.22 -5.53
N ASP A 52 -7.70 -9.61 -4.67
CA ASP A 52 -6.95 -8.38 -4.93
C ASP A 52 -5.45 -8.63 -5.00
N PHE A 53 -4.73 -7.71 -5.63
CA PHE A 53 -3.29 -7.85 -5.84
C PHE A 53 -2.55 -6.54 -5.59
N GLY A 54 -1.42 -6.63 -4.90
CA GLY A 54 -0.50 -5.53 -4.67
C GLY A 54 0.96 -5.96 -4.73
N SER A 55 1.85 -4.99 -4.82
CA SER A 55 3.29 -5.22 -4.76
C SER A 55 3.98 -4.02 -4.11
N THR A 56 4.94 -4.29 -3.23
CA THR A 56 5.75 -3.26 -2.59
C THR A 56 7.05 -3.85 -2.05
N PRO A 57 8.14 -3.08 -1.90
CA PRO A 57 9.26 -3.49 -1.08
C PRO A 57 8.84 -3.75 0.39
N ALA A 58 9.68 -4.48 1.13
CA ALA A 58 9.46 -4.59 2.57
C ALA A 58 9.53 -3.20 3.22
N THR A 59 8.83 -2.99 4.35
CA THR A 59 8.81 -1.72 5.11
C THR A 59 8.21 -0.51 4.37
N THR A 60 7.82 -0.65 3.10
CA THR A 60 7.18 0.39 2.30
C THR A 60 5.67 0.14 2.23
N GLU A 61 4.88 1.15 2.60
CA GLU A 61 3.42 1.08 2.55
C GLU A 61 2.93 0.91 1.10
N VAL A 62 1.94 0.04 0.92
CA VAL A 62 1.15 -0.08 -0.31
C VAL A 62 -0.31 0.23 -0.03
N THR A 63 -0.95 0.94 -0.94
CA THR A 63 -2.37 1.26 -0.91
C THR A 63 -3.07 0.52 -2.04
N ILE A 64 -4.10 -0.27 -1.71
CA ILE A 64 -4.85 -1.12 -2.65
C ILE A 64 -6.32 -0.78 -2.54
N ASN A 65 -6.99 -0.50 -3.66
CA ASN A 65 -8.45 -0.36 -3.67
C ASN A 65 -9.07 -1.76 -3.78
N ILE A 66 -9.60 -2.27 -2.67
CA ILE A 66 -10.14 -3.63 -2.62
C ILE A 66 -11.62 -3.69 -3.04
N LEU A 67 -12.26 -2.53 -3.21
CA LEU A 67 -13.64 -2.45 -3.70
C LEU A 67 -13.73 -2.14 -5.20
N GLU A 68 -12.61 -2.07 -5.92
CA GLU A 68 -12.62 -1.72 -7.36
C GLU A 68 -13.22 -2.83 -8.23
N ASN A 69 -13.01 -4.08 -7.83
CA ASN A 69 -13.44 -5.29 -8.52
C ASN A 69 -14.48 -6.10 -7.70
N ASP A 70 -14.87 -5.60 -6.53
CA ASP A 70 -15.92 -6.20 -5.71
C ASP A 70 -17.29 -5.71 -6.16
N ASP A 71 -18.30 -6.41 -5.67
CA ASP A 71 -19.69 -6.05 -5.85
C ASP A 71 -20.14 -4.91 -4.91
N TYR A 72 -19.36 -4.64 -3.86
CA TYR A 72 -19.68 -3.66 -2.84
C TYR A 72 -19.16 -2.26 -3.17
N LEU A 73 -19.83 -1.22 -2.65
CA LEU A 73 -19.41 0.18 -2.80
C LEU A 73 -18.78 0.75 -1.52
N PRO A 74 -17.83 1.70 -1.59
CA PRO A 74 -17.32 2.41 -0.41
C PRO A 74 -18.38 3.36 0.17
N ASN A 75 -18.28 3.75 1.46
CA ASN A 75 -19.30 4.60 2.10
C ASN A 75 -19.37 6.02 1.52
N ASN A 76 -18.31 6.51 0.87
CA ASN A 76 -18.32 7.80 0.19
C ASN A 76 -18.93 7.77 -1.22
N ALA A 77 -19.23 6.58 -1.76
CA ALA A 77 -19.82 6.46 -3.09
C ALA A 77 -21.24 7.02 -3.06
N ALA A 78 -21.55 7.93 -4.00
CA ALA A 78 -22.82 8.63 -4.01
C ALA A 78 -24.02 7.71 -4.27
N ASN A 79 -23.79 6.55 -4.88
CA ASN A 79 -24.76 5.51 -5.18
C ASN A 79 -24.77 4.35 -4.17
N ASN A 80 -23.93 4.36 -3.13
CA ASN A 80 -24.03 3.36 -2.07
C ASN A 80 -25.34 3.54 -1.31
N VAL A 81 -26.20 2.52 -1.34
CA VAL A 81 -27.51 2.52 -0.66
C VAL A 81 -27.46 1.86 0.71
N GLY A 82 -26.31 1.31 1.09
CA GLY A 82 -26.09 0.62 2.35
C GLY A 82 -25.05 1.29 3.25
N VAL A 83 -24.44 0.47 4.11
CA VAL A 83 -23.28 0.85 4.92
C VAL A 83 -22.26 -0.27 4.87
N THR A 84 -21.12 0.02 4.27
CA THR A 84 -20.03 -0.93 4.08
C THR A 84 -19.16 -0.99 5.32
N ASN A 85 -18.80 -2.19 5.74
CA ASN A 85 -17.80 -2.45 6.77
C ASN A 85 -16.75 -3.45 6.28
N LEU A 86 -15.48 -3.08 6.40
CA LEU A 86 -14.35 -3.93 6.03
C LEU A 86 -13.66 -4.47 7.29
N SER A 87 -13.28 -5.74 7.26
CA SER A 87 -12.58 -6.36 8.38
C SER A 87 -11.58 -7.41 7.92
N ARG A 88 -10.46 -7.54 8.64
CA ARG A 88 -9.54 -8.66 8.47
C ARG A 88 -10.07 -9.88 9.23
N ILE A 89 -10.22 -10.99 8.51
CA ILE A 89 -10.65 -12.27 9.07
C ILE A 89 -9.56 -13.35 9.03
N GLY A 90 -8.43 -13.10 8.33
CA GLY A 90 -7.33 -14.06 8.24
C GLY A 90 -6.12 -13.57 7.45
N GLY A 91 -5.36 -14.53 6.90
CA GLY A 91 -4.13 -14.29 6.15
C GLY A 91 -2.86 -14.38 7.01
N ASP A 92 -1.71 -14.50 6.36
CA ASP A 92 -0.39 -14.65 7.00
C ASP A 92 0.41 -13.35 7.13
N ALA A 93 -0.08 -12.23 6.58
CA ALA A 93 0.52 -10.91 6.74
C ALA A 93 0.70 -10.52 8.21
N THR A 94 1.94 -10.22 8.61
CA THR A 94 2.34 -9.81 9.96
C THR A 94 2.62 -8.32 10.09
N GLY A 95 2.66 -7.60 8.97
CA GLY A 95 2.73 -6.14 8.90
C GLY A 95 1.50 -5.42 9.46
N VAL A 96 1.53 -4.10 9.34
CA VAL A 96 0.42 -3.23 9.77
C VAL A 96 -0.58 -3.13 8.63
N VAL A 97 -1.85 -3.43 8.91
CA VAL A 97 -2.97 -3.30 7.97
C VAL A 97 -4.00 -2.31 8.51
N THR A 98 -4.47 -1.41 7.67
CA THR A 98 -5.56 -0.48 7.98
C THR A 98 -6.57 -0.48 6.84
N PHE A 99 -7.85 -0.67 7.18
CA PHE A 99 -8.97 -0.58 6.23
C PHE A 99 -9.61 0.81 6.33
N ASP A 100 -10.04 1.34 5.19
CA ASP A 100 -10.82 2.56 5.09
C ASP A 100 -12.16 2.27 4.39
N ASP A 101 -13.19 1.99 5.20
CA ASP A 101 -14.55 1.75 4.72
C ASP A 101 -15.14 2.95 3.96
N GLU A 102 -14.63 4.17 4.21
CA GLU A 102 -15.09 5.37 3.51
C GLU A 102 -14.67 5.36 2.06
N THR A 103 -13.49 4.83 1.74
CA THR A 103 -12.89 4.92 0.41
C THR A 103 -12.69 3.58 -0.29
N GLY A 104 -12.82 2.45 0.42
CA GLY A 104 -12.59 1.11 -0.10
C GLY A 104 -11.12 0.71 -0.16
N PHE A 105 -10.21 1.53 0.39
CA PHE A 105 -8.78 1.27 0.35
C PHE A 105 -8.29 0.48 1.57
N VAL A 106 -7.28 -0.35 1.33
CA VAL A 106 -6.43 -0.96 2.35
C VAL A 106 -5.02 -0.41 2.24
N ASN A 107 -4.49 0.07 3.36
CA ASN A 107 -3.07 0.38 3.51
C ASN A 107 -2.38 -0.78 4.22
N TYR A 108 -1.30 -1.29 3.63
CA TYR A 108 -0.47 -2.34 4.20
C TYR A 108 1.00 -1.97 4.19
N THR A 109 1.65 -2.05 5.34
CA THR A 109 3.11 -1.88 5.48
C THR A 109 3.71 -3.22 5.91
N PRO A 110 4.40 -3.96 5.00
CA PRO A 110 5.05 -5.22 5.33
C PRO A 110 6.19 -5.04 6.33
N VAL A 111 6.50 -6.09 7.09
CA VAL A 111 7.72 -6.12 7.92
C VAL A 111 8.92 -6.59 7.10
N ALA A 112 10.12 -6.26 7.56
CA ALA A 112 11.40 -6.69 6.96
C ALA A 112 11.47 -8.20 6.68
N SER A 113 10.99 -9.02 7.62
CA SER A 113 11.02 -10.49 7.52
C SER A 113 10.11 -11.07 6.44
N GLU A 114 9.24 -10.26 5.83
CA GLU A 114 8.39 -10.65 4.71
C GLU A 114 9.07 -10.40 3.35
N SER A 115 10.28 -9.84 3.32
CA SER A 115 10.99 -9.58 2.08
C SER A 115 11.21 -10.84 1.23
N ASN A 116 11.04 -10.69 -0.09
CA ASN A 116 11.11 -11.77 -1.08
C ASN A 116 10.08 -12.89 -0.84
N SER A 117 8.88 -12.52 -0.40
CA SER A 117 7.77 -13.45 -0.21
C SER A 117 6.47 -12.89 -0.77
N THR A 118 5.44 -13.73 -0.81
CA THR A 118 4.07 -13.29 -1.03
C THR A 118 3.32 -13.48 0.27
N VAL A 119 2.67 -12.42 0.74
CA VAL A 119 1.80 -12.46 1.92
C VAL A 119 0.35 -12.29 1.52
N THR A 120 -0.54 -12.72 2.40
CA THR A 120 -1.99 -12.73 2.21
C THR A 120 -2.70 -12.00 3.34
N ILE A 121 -3.73 -11.26 2.97
CA ILE A 121 -4.71 -10.70 3.89
C ILE A 121 -6.06 -11.24 3.45
N ILE A 122 -6.73 -12.01 4.30
CA ILE A 122 -8.11 -12.45 4.03
C ILE A 122 -9.03 -11.44 4.70
N TYR A 123 -9.85 -10.75 3.91
CA TYR A 123 -10.80 -9.78 4.39
C TYR A 123 -12.24 -10.25 4.21
N GLN A 124 -13.13 -9.62 4.95
CA GLN A 124 -14.56 -9.70 4.78
C GLN A 124 -15.08 -8.28 4.56
N VAL A 125 -15.90 -8.14 3.54
CA VAL A 125 -16.73 -6.96 3.28
C VAL A 125 -18.17 -7.33 3.65
N CYS A 126 -18.85 -6.42 4.34
CA CYS A 126 -20.26 -6.56 4.66
C CYS A 126 -21.00 -5.27 4.35
N ASN A 127 -22.17 -5.38 3.73
CA ASN A 127 -23.21 -4.39 3.89
C ASN A 127 -23.94 -4.65 5.21
N VAL A 128 -23.82 -3.73 6.16
CA VAL A 128 -24.40 -3.90 7.49
C VAL A 128 -25.76 -3.22 7.65
N LEU A 129 -26.20 -2.45 6.65
CA LEU A 129 -27.52 -1.85 6.61
C LEU A 129 -28.08 -1.87 5.18
N PRO A 130 -29.32 -2.38 4.96
CA PRO A 130 -30.28 -2.85 5.96
C PRO A 130 -29.87 -4.18 6.67
N ASP A 131 -30.62 -4.57 7.71
CA ASP A 131 -30.43 -5.84 8.47
C ASP A 131 -31.38 -6.90 7.89
N PRO A 132 -30.94 -8.14 7.58
CA PRO A 132 -29.65 -8.77 7.88
C PRO A 132 -28.47 -8.28 7.06
N SER A 133 -27.29 -8.30 7.65
CA SER A 133 -26.05 -8.01 6.92
C SER A 133 -25.77 -9.08 5.86
N VAL A 134 -25.36 -8.63 4.68
CA VAL A 134 -24.86 -9.46 3.58
C VAL A 134 -23.36 -9.27 3.51
N CYS A 135 -22.62 -10.38 3.40
CA CYS A 135 -21.16 -10.35 3.46
C CYS A 135 -20.54 -11.31 2.46
N ALA A 136 -19.39 -10.90 1.91
CA ALA A 136 -18.50 -11.71 1.11
C ALA A 136 -17.06 -11.64 1.65
N SER A 137 -16.17 -12.49 1.15
CA SER A 137 -14.77 -12.52 1.56
C SER A 137 -13.86 -12.82 0.40
N ALA A 138 -12.71 -12.15 0.36
CA ALA A 138 -11.68 -12.37 -0.63
C ALA A 138 -10.27 -12.27 -0.02
N THR A 139 -9.27 -12.54 -0.85
CA THR A 139 -7.86 -12.53 -0.46
C THR A 139 -7.09 -11.45 -1.21
N ILE A 140 -6.37 -10.62 -0.48
CA ILE A 140 -5.35 -9.72 -1.03
C ILE A 140 -4.03 -10.47 -1.09
N TYR A 141 -3.44 -10.63 -2.26
CA TYR A 141 -2.09 -11.18 -2.46
C TYR A 141 -1.10 -10.04 -2.66
N ILE A 142 -0.09 -9.95 -1.79
CA ILE A 142 0.91 -8.88 -1.84
C ILE A 142 2.28 -9.49 -2.09
N GLU A 143 2.87 -9.17 -3.24
CA GLU A 143 4.27 -9.50 -3.52
C GLU A 143 5.17 -8.51 -2.77
N VAL A 144 5.91 -9.02 -1.78
CA VAL A 144 6.85 -8.23 -0.99
C VAL A 144 8.25 -8.40 -1.58
N GLY A 145 8.71 -7.37 -2.27
CA GLY A 145 10.02 -7.33 -2.91
C GLY A 145 11.19 -7.22 -1.93
N ALA A 146 12.40 -7.43 -2.45
CA ALA A 146 13.61 -7.01 -1.76
C ALA A 146 13.65 -5.47 -1.66
N ASN A 147 14.18 -4.96 -0.55
CA ASN A 147 14.57 -3.57 -0.49
C ASN A 147 15.74 -3.31 -1.44
N THR A 148 15.76 -2.12 -2.02
CA THR A 148 16.82 -1.68 -2.92
C THR A 148 17.48 -0.43 -2.38
N LEU A 149 18.81 -0.46 -2.26
CA LEU A 149 19.63 0.68 -1.87
C LEU A 149 20.60 1.02 -3.00
N ASP A 150 20.50 2.22 -3.54
CA ASP A 150 21.37 2.77 -4.56
C ASP A 150 22.29 3.82 -3.93
N ALA A 151 23.54 3.42 -3.70
CA ALA A 151 24.57 4.27 -3.11
C ALA A 151 25.34 5.01 -4.21
N ILE A 152 25.39 6.34 -4.14
CA ILE A 152 26.05 7.19 -5.11
C ILE A 152 27.26 7.86 -4.48
N ASN A 153 28.42 7.73 -5.14
CA ASN A 153 29.66 8.34 -4.65
C ASN A 153 29.53 9.85 -4.39
N ASP A 154 30.00 10.26 -3.23
CA ASP A 154 30.05 11.66 -2.79
C ASP A 154 31.27 12.43 -3.29
N ALA A 155 31.10 13.75 -3.40
CA ALA A 155 32.22 14.67 -3.56
C ALA A 155 31.94 16.02 -2.88
N TYR A 156 32.85 16.43 -1.99
CA TYR A 156 32.77 17.71 -1.27
C TYR A 156 34.06 18.52 -1.42
N THR A 157 33.94 19.84 -1.31
CA THR A 157 35.08 20.78 -1.34
C THR A 157 34.95 21.82 -0.25
N THR A 158 36.04 22.13 0.45
CA THR A 158 36.09 23.22 1.43
C THR A 158 37.40 23.99 1.31
N GLU A 159 37.35 25.30 1.58
CA GLU A 159 38.50 26.22 1.52
C GLU A 159 39.14 26.46 2.90
N THR A 160 38.54 25.93 3.98
CA THR A 160 38.95 26.28 5.35
C THR A 160 40.06 25.36 5.88
N GLY A 161 41.27 25.89 6.00
CA GLY A 161 42.45 25.18 6.55
C GLY A 161 42.46 24.95 8.07
N GLU A 162 41.33 25.16 8.77
CA GLU A 162 41.25 24.98 10.24
C GLU A 162 40.67 23.62 10.66
N GLY A 163 40.23 22.78 9.72
CA GLY A 163 39.52 21.53 10.01
C GLY A 163 38.08 21.77 10.50
N GLY A 164 37.36 20.69 10.80
CA GLY A 164 35.95 20.70 11.19
C GLY A 164 35.01 20.16 10.12
N VAL A 165 33.70 20.25 10.38
CA VAL A 165 32.64 19.78 9.48
C VAL A 165 32.64 20.58 8.18
N ILE A 166 32.60 19.89 7.04
CA ILE A 166 32.42 20.51 5.72
C ILE A 166 30.96 20.99 5.61
N PRO A 167 30.71 22.28 5.33
CA PRO A 167 29.34 22.79 5.19
C PRO A 167 28.53 22.01 4.15
N ASP A 168 27.27 21.73 4.49
CA ASP A 168 26.29 21.02 3.64
C ASP A 168 26.73 19.63 3.16
N SER A 169 27.75 19.04 3.80
CA SER A 169 28.16 17.65 3.52
C SER A 169 27.27 16.66 4.24
N ASN A 170 26.78 15.65 3.51
CA ASN A 170 26.13 14.50 4.11
C ASN A 170 26.11 13.32 3.13
N VAL A 171 26.79 12.23 3.49
CA VAL A 171 27.00 11.07 2.63
C VAL A 171 25.73 10.30 2.24
N LEU A 172 24.58 10.61 2.84
CA LEU A 172 23.30 9.96 2.53
C LEU A 172 22.43 10.80 1.57
N SER A 173 22.82 12.04 1.26
CA SER A 173 21.90 13.01 0.62
C SER A 173 21.62 12.75 -0.85
N ASN A 174 22.48 12.01 -1.53
CA ASN A 174 22.37 11.62 -2.93
C ASN A 174 22.04 10.13 -3.11
N ASP A 175 21.83 9.39 -2.03
CA ASP A 175 21.47 7.98 -2.06
C ASP A 175 19.96 7.78 -2.12
N ILE A 176 19.54 6.66 -2.72
CA ILE A 176 18.13 6.30 -2.88
C ILE A 176 17.85 4.94 -2.22
N TYR A 177 16.81 4.88 -1.38
CA TYR A 177 16.29 3.67 -0.75
C TYR A 177 14.83 3.45 -1.15
N ASN A 178 14.53 2.29 -1.72
CA ASN A 178 13.21 1.93 -2.26
C ASN A 178 12.60 2.99 -3.21
N GLY A 179 13.44 3.73 -3.95
CA GLY A 179 13.03 4.77 -4.89
C GLY A 179 12.92 6.18 -4.29
N GLU A 180 13.04 6.32 -2.97
CA GLU A 180 12.96 7.60 -2.25
C GLU A 180 14.33 7.99 -1.65
N PRO A 181 14.55 9.27 -1.30
CA PRO A 181 15.78 9.69 -0.61
C PRO A 181 15.97 8.93 0.70
N VAL A 182 17.20 8.48 0.96
CA VAL A 182 17.53 7.74 2.20
C VAL A 182 17.17 8.56 3.44
N ALA A 183 16.33 8.00 4.31
CA ALA A 183 16.20 8.51 5.68
C ALA A 183 17.23 7.81 6.59
N PRO A 184 17.87 8.53 7.54
CA PRO A 184 18.86 7.92 8.43
C PRO A 184 18.37 6.74 9.28
N VAL A 185 17.05 6.55 9.41
CA VAL A 185 16.46 5.41 10.13
C VAL A 185 16.44 4.12 9.29
N ASP A 186 16.48 4.24 7.97
CA ASP A 186 16.37 3.12 7.03
C ASP A 186 17.73 2.46 6.76
N VAL A 187 18.83 3.08 7.20
CA VAL A 187 20.19 2.58 6.94
C VAL A 187 21.07 2.59 8.18
N ILE A 188 22.06 1.71 8.17
CA ILE A 188 23.18 1.70 9.11
C ILE A 188 24.39 2.26 8.36
N LEU A 189 24.84 3.44 8.74
CA LEU A 189 26.05 4.06 8.23
C LEU A 189 27.27 3.63 9.06
N SER A 190 28.28 3.11 8.38
CA SER A 190 29.55 2.74 9.00
C SER A 190 30.73 3.26 8.19
N SER A 191 31.77 3.73 8.88
CA SER A 191 33.00 4.18 8.26
C SER A 191 34.17 3.92 9.20
N THR A 192 35.39 3.91 8.66
CA THR A 192 36.61 3.95 9.46
C THR A 192 37.29 5.30 9.23
N PRO A 193 37.43 6.16 10.26
CA PRO A 193 38.12 7.43 10.12
C PRO A 193 39.54 7.26 9.56
N THR A 194 39.95 8.21 8.72
CA THR A 194 41.33 8.32 8.25
C THR A 194 42.09 9.35 9.09
N ASP A 195 43.37 9.54 8.79
CA ASP A 195 44.17 10.62 9.41
C ASP A 195 43.65 12.02 9.03
N GLN A 196 42.84 12.14 7.96
CA GLN A 196 42.39 13.42 7.40
C GLN A 196 40.87 13.62 7.44
N LEU A 197 40.09 12.54 7.39
CA LEU A 197 38.63 12.60 7.24
C LEU A 197 37.91 11.73 8.28
N ILE A 198 36.77 12.24 8.75
CA ILE A 198 35.84 11.56 9.64
C ILE A 198 34.45 11.68 9.01
N ILE A 199 33.73 10.57 8.85
CA ILE A 199 32.28 10.60 8.62
C ILE A 199 31.60 10.48 9.97
N ASN A 200 30.80 11.49 10.31
CA ASN A 200 30.06 11.55 11.56
C ASN A 200 28.83 10.63 11.52
N GLU A 201 28.26 10.33 12.69
CA GLU A 201 27.09 9.47 12.83
C GLU A 201 25.84 10.03 12.10
N ASP A 202 25.76 11.35 11.95
CA ASP A 202 24.70 12.04 11.21
C ASP A 202 24.93 12.09 9.68
N GLY A 203 26.01 11.47 9.19
CA GLY A 203 26.39 11.44 7.78
C GLY A 203 27.26 12.61 7.33
N SER A 204 27.45 13.65 8.15
CA SER A 204 28.30 14.79 7.78
C SER A 204 29.78 14.42 7.74
N VAL A 205 30.54 15.11 6.88
CA VAL A 205 31.97 14.84 6.68
C VAL A 205 32.80 15.93 7.37
N SER A 206 33.79 15.52 8.17
CA SER A 206 34.71 16.42 8.86
C SER A 206 36.15 16.23 8.40
N VAL A 207 36.89 17.33 8.31
CA VAL A 207 38.34 17.35 8.08
C VAL A 207 39.07 17.44 9.41
N VAL A 208 40.07 16.59 9.63
CA VAL A 208 40.91 16.63 10.84
C VAL A 208 41.73 17.93 10.85
N PRO A 209 41.78 18.69 11.95
CA PRO A 209 42.56 19.92 12.04
C PRO A 209 44.05 19.71 11.70
N GLY A 210 44.61 20.64 10.92
CA GLY A 210 46.00 20.57 10.46
C GLY A 210 46.23 19.70 9.22
N THR A 211 45.17 19.18 8.61
CA THR A 211 45.24 18.53 7.28
C THR A 211 45.75 19.52 6.23
N GLU A 212 46.75 19.12 5.44
CA GLU A 212 47.30 19.95 4.36
C GLU A 212 46.31 20.07 3.18
N ALA A 213 46.50 21.06 2.31
CA ALA A 213 45.68 21.20 1.12
C ALA A 213 45.91 20.02 0.16
N GLY A 214 44.84 19.33 -0.21
CA GLY A 214 44.90 18.17 -1.09
C GLY A 214 43.54 17.50 -1.29
N THR A 215 43.52 16.44 -2.10
CA THR A 215 42.35 15.58 -2.28
C THR A 215 42.53 14.34 -1.40
N TYR A 216 41.54 14.08 -0.56
CA TYR A 216 41.51 12.93 0.35
C TYR A 216 40.22 12.14 0.11
N THR A 217 40.28 10.83 0.34
CA THR A 217 39.14 9.91 0.19
C THR A 217 38.94 9.15 1.49
N ILE A 218 37.70 8.81 1.79
CA ILE A 218 37.30 7.94 2.89
C ILE A 218 36.24 6.99 2.37
N ASP A 219 36.39 5.70 2.67
CA ASP A 219 35.39 4.69 2.32
C ASP A 219 34.38 4.57 3.47
N TYR A 220 33.12 4.41 3.11
CA TYR A 220 32.04 4.09 4.03
C TYR A 220 31.16 2.99 3.47
N THR A 221 30.27 2.47 4.30
CA THR A 221 29.28 1.47 3.92
C THR A 221 27.96 1.87 4.53
N ILE A 222 26.94 1.92 3.67
CA ILE A 222 25.54 1.95 4.06
C ILE A 222 24.95 0.56 3.87
N CYS A 223 24.22 0.09 4.87
CA CYS A 223 23.44 -1.14 4.80
C CYS A 223 21.99 -0.83 5.13
N ASP A 224 21.06 -1.55 4.51
CA ASP A 224 19.66 -1.59 4.94
C ASP A 224 19.61 -1.90 6.46
N SER A 225 18.80 -1.16 7.21
CA SER A 225 18.62 -1.35 8.65
C SER A 225 17.61 -2.45 9.02
N ALA A 226 16.86 -2.93 8.02
CA ALA A 226 15.81 -3.94 8.12
C ALA A 226 16.32 -5.38 8.30
#